data_AF-A0A351A0H4-F1
#
_entry.id   AF-A0A351A0H4-F1
#
_cell.length_a   1.000
_cell.length_b   1.000
_cell.length_c   1.000
_cell.angle_alpha   90.00
_cell.angle_beta   90.00
_cell.angle_gamma   90.00
#
_symmetry.space_group_name_H-M   'P 1'
#
loop_
_entity.id
_entity.type
_entity.pdbx_description
1 polymer ?
#
loop_
_entity_poly.entity_id
_entity_poly.type
_entity_poly.pdbx_seq_one_letter_code
_entity_poly.pdbx_strand_id
1 'polypeptide(L)'
;MQLLRGVLVLSAAGIGLYLVLMKSGADPHGAAVVRDHAAVFATAIDAELERLAPACITIPGAFPRSPMWNHIPCDACKGLEQAGLLAFSDGKYHLLEAGEPYYSRRESRFCFGEVKVREIAESLPVHAMDGTRFVSLKYVPEIHSPAPFLFTPEARALGLPEPLPAKGGGAPWLGAEQIITFAFSDDGGVISVSPWSGYRYGKYAREREAGAWH
;
A
#
# COMPACT_ATOMS: atom_id res chain seq x y z
N MET A 1 8.36 -12.98 -19.60
CA MET A 1 7.88 -12.25 -18.40
C MET A 1 8.61 -10.90 -18.19
N GLN A 2 8.84 -10.12 -19.26
CA GLN A 2 9.63 -8.86 -19.24
C GLN A 2 8.84 -7.61 -19.69
N LEU A 3 7.65 -7.76 -20.26
CA LEU A 3 6.89 -6.63 -20.85
C LEU A 3 6.15 -5.77 -19.81
N LEU A 4 5.82 -6.30 -18.63
CA LEU A 4 5.07 -5.59 -17.58
C LEU A 4 5.94 -4.68 -16.69
N ARG A 5 7.27 -4.85 -16.68
CA ARG A 5 8.20 -3.95 -15.96
C ARG A 5 8.27 -2.56 -16.59
N GLY A 6 7.98 -2.44 -17.89
CA GLY A 6 8.06 -1.17 -18.60
C GLY A 6 6.98 -0.18 -18.17
N VAL A 7 5.74 -0.65 -17.96
CA VAL A 7 4.58 0.24 -17.74
C VAL A 7 4.66 0.95 -16.39
N LEU A 8 5.07 0.25 -15.33
CA LEU A 8 5.19 0.80 -13.97
C LEU A 8 6.29 1.88 -13.90
N VAL A 9 7.42 1.61 -14.55
CA VAL A 9 8.52 2.57 -14.69
C VAL A 9 8.09 3.74 -15.56
N LEU A 10 7.33 3.53 -16.63
CA LEU A 10 6.90 4.61 -17.53
C LEU A 10 5.90 5.56 -16.87
N SER A 11 4.89 5.04 -16.15
CA SER A 11 3.90 5.90 -15.48
C SER A 11 4.51 6.71 -14.35
N ALA A 12 5.34 6.08 -13.50
CA ALA A 12 6.00 6.76 -12.40
C ALA A 12 7.19 7.64 -12.86
N ALA A 13 7.94 7.26 -13.89
CA ALA A 13 8.94 8.15 -14.50
C ALA A 13 8.27 9.33 -15.23
N GLY A 14 7.07 9.15 -15.78
CA GLY A 14 6.26 10.25 -16.32
C GLY A 14 5.87 11.26 -15.24
N ILE A 15 5.45 10.78 -14.05
CA ILE A 15 5.21 11.63 -12.88
C ILE A 15 6.51 12.34 -12.46
N GLY A 16 7.62 11.61 -12.34
CA GLY A 16 8.91 12.16 -11.96
C GLY A 16 9.39 13.24 -12.94
N LEU A 17 9.25 13.02 -14.24
CA LEU A 17 9.57 14.00 -15.28
C LEU A 17 8.69 15.24 -15.17
N TYR A 18 7.39 15.09 -14.91
CA TYR A 18 6.50 16.23 -14.69
C TYR A 18 6.95 17.05 -13.47
N LEU A 19 7.30 16.40 -12.35
CA LEU A 19 7.84 17.07 -11.17
C LEU A 19 9.16 17.80 -11.44
N VAL A 20 10.00 17.29 -12.34
CA VAL A 20 11.23 17.94 -12.80
C VAL A 20 10.94 19.16 -13.68
N LEU A 21 9.95 19.05 -14.58
CA LEU A 21 9.55 20.15 -15.47
C LEU A 21 8.92 21.31 -14.69
N MET A 22 8.28 21.02 -13.55
CA MET A 22 7.76 22.02 -12.60
C MET A 22 8.88 22.71 -11.79
N LYS A 23 10.08 22.84 -12.37
CA LYS A 23 11.27 23.49 -11.79
C LYS A 23 10.91 24.87 -11.24
N SER A 24 10.89 24.97 -9.91
CA SER A 24 10.89 26.18 -9.09
C SER A 24 9.75 27.18 -9.31
N GLY A 25 8.84 27.23 -8.32
CA GLY A 25 8.05 28.42 -7.99
C GLY A 25 6.58 28.36 -8.42
N ALA A 26 5.67 28.53 -7.44
CA ALA A 26 4.24 28.82 -7.59
C ALA A 26 3.19 27.70 -7.46
N ASP A 27 3.53 26.52 -6.93
CA ASP A 27 2.51 25.73 -6.20
C ASP A 27 3.05 25.32 -4.83
N PRO A 28 2.83 26.12 -3.77
CA PRO A 28 3.18 25.73 -2.40
C PRO A 28 2.42 24.47 -1.93
N HIS A 29 1.50 23.93 -2.74
CA HIS A 29 0.62 22.86 -2.31
C HIS A 29 0.81 21.52 -2.99
N GLY A 30 1.57 21.36 -4.09
CA GLY A 30 1.82 20.06 -4.76
C GLY A 30 0.58 19.24 -5.18
N ALA A 31 -0.59 19.70 -4.75
CA ALA A 31 -1.88 19.07 -4.80
C ALA A 31 -2.59 19.45 -6.09
N ALA A 32 -2.22 20.54 -6.76
CA ALA A 32 -2.69 20.82 -8.11
C ALA A 32 -2.13 19.77 -9.08
N VAL A 33 -0.82 19.49 -9.01
CA VAL A 33 -0.17 18.44 -9.81
C VAL A 33 -0.83 17.08 -9.60
N VAL A 34 -1.06 16.69 -8.34
CA VAL A 34 -1.72 15.42 -8.04
C VAL A 34 -3.15 15.41 -8.56
N ARG A 35 -3.90 16.51 -8.42
CA ARG A 35 -5.28 16.62 -8.92
C ARG A 35 -5.36 16.52 -10.44
N ASP A 36 -4.51 17.26 -11.15
CA ASP A 36 -4.48 17.31 -12.62
C ASP A 36 -4.02 15.98 -13.22
N HIS A 37 -3.29 15.17 -12.44
CA HIS A 37 -2.76 13.87 -12.84
C HIS A 37 -3.24 12.71 -11.95
N ALA A 38 -4.40 12.85 -11.30
CA ALA A 38 -4.88 11.88 -10.32
C ALA A 38 -5.01 10.46 -10.89
N ALA A 39 -5.42 10.35 -12.16
CA ALA A 39 -5.50 9.07 -12.86
C ALA A 39 -4.12 8.40 -13.07
N VAL A 40 -3.05 9.19 -13.29
CA VAL A 40 -1.69 8.68 -13.45
C VAL A 40 -1.17 8.15 -12.11
N PHE A 41 -1.43 8.89 -11.02
CA PHE A 41 -1.12 8.42 -9.67
C PHE A 41 -1.93 7.16 -9.32
N ALA A 42 -3.24 7.15 -9.54
CA ALA A 42 -4.08 5.98 -9.32
C ALA A 42 -3.57 4.75 -10.07
N THR A 43 -3.19 4.89 -11.35
CA THR A 43 -2.59 3.80 -12.15
C THR A 43 -1.27 3.31 -11.57
N ALA A 44 -0.41 4.22 -11.10
CA ALA A 44 0.87 3.85 -10.49
C ALA A 44 0.66 3.14 -9.14
N ILE A 45 -0.32 3.58 -8.34
CA ILE A 45 -0.71 2.93 -7.09
C ILE A 45 -1.31 1.55 -7.40
N ASP A 46 -2.22 1.42 -8.36
CA ASP A 46 -2.82 0.15 -8.77
C ASP A 46 -1.75 -0.85 -9.18
N ALA A 47 -0.79 -0.44 -9.99
CA ALA A 47 0.29 -1.31 -10.40
C ALA A 47 1.18 -1.73 -9.21
N GLU A 48 1.39 -0.85 -8.23
CA GLU A 48 2.09 -1.19 -6.99
C GLU A 48 1.26 -2.10 -6.08
N LEU A 49 -0.05 -1.87 -5.98
CA LEU A 49 -1.00 -2.73 -5.27
C LEU A 49 -1.11 -4.10 -5.90
N GLU A 50 -1.08 -4.20 -7.23
CA GLU A 50 -0.99 -5.45 -8.00
C GLU A 50 0.34 -6.17 -7.75
N ARG A 51 1.46 -5.44 -7.68
CA ARG A 51 2.75 -6.01 -7.30
C ARG A 51 2.71 -6.56 -5.86
N LEU A 52 2.02 -5.85 -4.98
CA LEU A 52 1.78 -6.22 -3.59
C LEU A 52 0.56 -7.13 -3.42
N ALA A 53 -0.14 -7.49 -4.50
CA ALA A 53 -1.48 -8.04 -4.42
C ALA A 53 -1.53 -9.43 -3.79
N PRO A 54 -2.73 -9.85 -3.36
CA PRO A 54 -3.96 -9.05 -3.05
C PRO A 54 -4.13 -8.62 -1.58
N ALA A 55 -4.55 -7.39 -1.22
CA ALA A 55 -4.88 -6.94 0.17
C ALA A 55 -4.17 -7.76 1.27
N CYS A 56 -2.84 -7.84 1.17
CA CYS A 56 -2.12 -8.83 1.96
C CYS A 56 -1.79 -8.23 3.33
N ILE A 57 -1.69 -9.08 4.34
CA ILE A 57 -0.99 -8.71 5.57
C ILE A 57 0.45 -8.38 5.15
N THR A 58 0.82 -7.11 5.21
CA THR A 58 2.07 -6.55 4.68
C THR A 58 3.25 -6.67 5.63
N ILE A 59 3.17 -7.62 6.56
CA ILE A 59 4.31 -8.03 7.35
C ILE A 59 5.16 -8.98 6.49
N PRO A 60 6.42 -8.64 6.18
CA PRO A 60 7.32 -9.58 5.53
C PRO A 60 7.62 -10.75 6.47
N GLY A 61 7.26 -11.97 6.05
CA GLY A 61 7.65 -13.24 6.69
C GLY A 61 6.76 -13.69 7.86
N ALA A 62 6.54 -14.98 8.11
CA ALA A 62 7.18 -16.19 7.59
C ALA A 62 6.11 -17.26 7.29
N PHE A 63 6.25 -18.06 6.22
CA PHE A 63 6.14 -19.54 6.23
C PHE A 63 6.72 -20.12 4.92
N PRO A 64 7.42 -21.26 4.97
CA PRO A 64 8.82 -21.37 4.54
C PRO A 64 9.00 -21.33 3.01
N ARG A 65 9.79 -20.38 2.46
CA ARG A 65 10.64 -20.64 1.27
C ARG A 65 11.87 -19.74 1.23
N SER A 66 12.89 -20.14 1.99
CA SER A 66 14.30 -20.23 1.57
C SER A 66 15.15 -20.34 2.84
N PRO A 67 16.11 -21.28 2.92
CA PRO A 67 17.10 -21.35 4.01
C PRO A 67 17.84 -20.03 4.28
N MET A 68 17.77 -19.08 3.35
CA MET A 68 18.51 -17.82 3.35
C MET A 68 17.88 -16.70 4.21
N TRP A 69 16.63 -16.83 4.66
CA TRP A 69 15.89 -15.76 5.38
C TRP A 69 15.32 -16.20 6.74
N ASN A 70 15.88 -17.24 7.37
CA ASN A 70 15.42 -17.85 8.62
C ASN A 70 15.50 -16.95 9.88
N HIS A 71 15.94 -15.70 9.76
CA HIS A 71 16.16 -14.79 10.90
C HIS A 71 15.05 -13.75 11.09
N ILE A 72 14.04 -13.72 10.22
CA ILE A 72 12.94 -12.73 10.33
C ILE A 72 11.83 -13.32 11.22
N PRO A 73 11.59 -12.78 12.43
CA PRO A 73 10.48 -13.18 13.28
C PRO A 73 9.14 -12.85 12.60
N CYS A 74 8.15 -13.73 12.76
CA CYS A 74 6.82 -13.53 12.19
C CYS A 74 5.89 -12.85 13.21
N ASP A 75 5.70 -11.54 13.07
CA ASP A 75 4.92 -10.74 14.02
C ASP A 75 3.40 -11.03 13.96
N ALA A 76 2.89 -11.54 12.83
CA ALA A 76 1.48 -11.92 12.67
C ALA A 76 1.18 -13.39 12.97
N CYS A 77 2.19 -14.27 13.11
CA CYS A 77 1.94 -15.72 13.10
C CYS A 77 1.13 -16.21 14.29
N LYS A 78 1.30 -15.60 15.46
CA LYS A 78 0.46 -15.89 16.62
C LYS A 78 -1.01 -15.51 16.38
N GLY A 79 -1.26 -14.37 15.75
CA GLY A 79 -2.61 -13.96 15.39
C GLY A 79 -3.22 -14.87 14.31
N LEU A 80 -2.43 -15.28 13.33
CA LEU A 80 -2.85 -16.19 12.26
C LEU A 80 -3.15 -17.60 12.79
N GLU A 81 -2.40 -18.05 13.79
CA GLU A 81 -2.69 -19.29 14.53
C GLU A 81 -3.98 -19.17 15.35
N GLN A 82 -4.18 -18.06 16.06
CA GLN A 82 -5.43 -17.79 16.78
C GLN A 82 -6.64 -17.70 15.84
N ALA A 83 -6.44 -17.23 14.62
CA ALA A 83 -7.45 -17.18 13.56
C ALA A 83 -7.69 -18.54 12.89
N GLY A 84 -6.98 -19.61 13.29
CA GLY A 84 -7.13 -20.95 12.71
C GLY A 84 -6.62 -21.07 11.27
N LEU A 85 -5.78 -20.13 10.80
CA LEU A 85 -5.18 -20.15 9.48
C LEU A 85 -3.81 -20.86 9.47
N LEU A 86 -3.16 -20.91 10.63
CA LEU A 86 -1.89 -21.60 10.88
C LEU A 86 -1.97 -22.48 12.12
N ALA A 87 -1.04 -23.42 12.26
CA ALA A 87 -0.80 -24.14 13.50
C ALA A 87 0.71 -24.25 13.77
N PHE A 88 1.16 -24.03 15.01
CA PHE A 88 2.54 -24.27 15.40
C PHE A 88 2.76 -25.73 15.86
N SER A 89 3.63 -26.46 15.17
CA SER A 89 4.07 -27.81 15.58
C SER A 89 5.51 -28.08 15.14
N ASP A 90 6.24 -28.89 15.89
CA ASP A 90 7.64 -29.27 15.57
C ASP A 90 8.58 -28.08 15.36
N GLY A 91 8.35 -27.01 16.14
CA GLY A 91 9.17 -25.79 16.11
C GLY A 91 8.93 -24.89 14.89
N LYS A 92 7.87 -25.12 14.11
CA LYS A 92 7.52 -24.35 12.90
C LYS A 92 6.01 -24.17 12.84
N TYR A 93 5.51 -23.13 12.17
CA TYR A 93 4.10 -23.13 11.81
C TYR A 93 3.86 -23.85 10.48
N HIS A 94 2.63 -24.30 10.30
CA HIS A 94 2.14 -24.98 9.13
C HIS A 94 0.84 -24.33 8.70
N LEU A 95 0.64 -24.27 7.38
CA LEU A 95 -0.59 -23.74 6.79
C LEU A 95 -1.73 -24.74 7.01
N LEU A 96 -2.84 -24.27 7.58
CA LEU A 96 -4.05 -25.06 7.72
C LEU A 96 -4.91 -24.97 6.46
N GLU A 97 -5.84 -25.92 6.29
CA GLU A 97 -6.77 -25.95 5.15
C GLU A 97 -7.56 -24.64 5.01
N ALA A 98 -7.98 -24.04 6.13
CA ALA A 98 -8.69 -22.76 6.15
C ALA A 98 -7.82 -21.57 5.66
N GLY A 99 -6.49 -21.69 5.74
CA GLY A 99 -5.55 -20.66 5.30
C GLY A 99 -5.10 -20.78 3.84
N GLU A 100 -5.15 -21.97 3.24
CA GLU A 100 -4.70 -22.23 1.86
C GLU A 100 -5.32 -21.28 0.82
N PRO A 101 -6.64 -20.98 0.83
CA PRO A 101 -7.25 -20.11 -0.17
C PRO A 101 -6.69 -18.68 -0.17
N TYR A 102 -6.15 -18.24 0.97
CA TYR A 102 -5.68 -16.87 1.17
C TYR A 102 -4.15 -16.78 1.06
N TYR A 103 -3.43 -17.89 0.97
CA TYR A 103 -1.98 -17.89 1.01
C TYR A 103 -1.35 -17.79 -0.39
N SER A 104 -0.68 -16.67 -0.67
CA SER A 104 0.13 -16.51 -1.87
C SER A 104 1.49 -17.17 -1.69
N ARG A 105 1.69 -18.35 -2.27
CA ARG A 105 2.98 -19.07 -2.25
C ARG A 105 4.10 -18.35 -3.00
N ARG A 106 3.75 -17.53 -3.99
CA ARG A 106 4.72 -16.74 -4.78
C ARG A 106 5.38 -15.67 -3.92
N GLU A 107 4.59 -15.06 -3.05
CA GLU A 107 4.97 -13.87 -2.30
C GLU A 107 5.09 -14.17 -0.80
N SER A 108 4.81 -15.41 -0.39
CA SER A 108 4.82 -15.91 0.98
C SER A 108 4.02 -15.03 1.95
N ARG A 109 2.78 -14.69 1.57
CA ARG A 109 1.90 -13.77 2.31
C ARG A 109 0.42 -14.20 2.27
N PHE A 110 -0.33 -13.84 3.30
CA PHE A 110 -1.78 -14.00 3.35
C PHE A 110 -2.46 -12.79 2.71
N CYS A 111 -3.39 -13.06 1.81
CA CYS A 111 -3.95 -12.11 0.87
C CYS A 111 -5.46 -12.31 0.75
N PHE A 112 -6.21 -11.24 0.96
CA PHE A 112 -7.63 -11.35 1.28
C PHE A 112 -8.56 -10.60 0.30
N GLY A 113 -8.07 -10.19 -0.87
CA GLY A 113 -8.89 -9.60 -1.94
C GLY A 113 -8.11 -8.73 -2.90
N GLU A 114 -8.54 -8.65 -4.16
CA GLU A 114 -7.92 -7.74 -5.13
C GLU A 114 -8.24 -6.30 -4.76
N VAL A 115 -7.24 -5.41 -4.77
CA VAL A 115 -7.42 -4.00 -4.39
C VAL A 115 -7.05 -3.10 -5.55
N LYS A 116 -7.92 -2.14 -5.83
CA LYS A 116 -7.65 -1.02 -6.73
C LYS A 116 -7.87 0.30 -6.03
N VAL A 117 -7.36 1.37 -6.60
CA VAL A 117 -7.66 2.73 -6.19
C VAL A 117 -9.01 3.09 -6.73
N ARG A 118 -9.96 3.38 -5.82
CA ARG A 118 -11.22 4.02 -6.18
C ARG A 118 -10.99 5.49 -6.50
N GLU A 119 -10.32 6.19 -5.58
CA GLU A 119 -10.05 7.62 -5.68
C GLU A 119 -8.84 8.03 -4.85
N ILE A 120 -8.22 9.13 -5.26
CA ILE A 120 -7.25 9.86 -4.45
C ILE A 120 -8.05 10.82 -3.57
N ALA A 121 -8.12 10.53 -2.27
CA ALA A 121 -8.89 11.30 -1.30
C ALA A 121 -8.18 12.60 -0.88
N GLU A 122 -6.85 12.54 -0.73
CA GLU A 122 -6.04 13.66 -0.29
C GLU A 122 -4.62 13.56 -0.86
N SER A 123 -3.96 14.70 -1.00
CA SER A 123 -2.56 14.77 -1.35
C SER A 123 -1.87 15.86 -0.55
N LEU A 124 -0.71 15.54 0.03
CA LEU A 124 0.14 16.53 0.68
C LEU A 124 0.96 17.29 -0.36
N PRO A 125 1.44 18.51 -0.01
CA PRO A 125 2.44 19.20 -0.81
C PRO A 125 3.67 18.35 -1.07
N VAL A 126 4.25 18.51 -2.27
CA VAL A 126 5.51 17.86 -2.62
C VAL A 126 6.58 18.38 -1.67
N HIS A 127 7.30 17.45 -1.03
CA HIS A 127 8.40 17.80 -0.15
C HIS A 127 9.71 17.39 -0.79
N ALA A 128 10.66 18.31 -0.86
CA ALA A 128 12.01 18.01 -1.34
C ALA A 128 12.98 17.95 -0.15
N MET A 129 13.83 16.92 -0.12
CA MET A 129 14.87 16.74 0.88
C MET A 129 16.03 15.97 0.26
N ASP A 130 17.26 16.47 0.41
CA ASP A 130 18.50 15.83 -0.04
C ASP A 130 18.46 15.30 -1.49
N GLY A 131 17.95 16.12 -2.41
CA GLY A 131 17.84 15.76 -3.83
C GLY A 131 16.77 14.71 -4.15
N THR A 132 15.87 14.44 -3.21
CA THR A 132 14.71 13.55 -3.36
C THR A 132 13.42 14.34 -3.21
N ARG A 133 12.45 14.11 -4.10
CA ARG A 133 11.09 14.64 -4.04
C ARG A 133 10.11 13.56 -3.55
N PHE A 134 9.29 13.91 -2.57
CA PHE A 134 8.30 13.03 -1.97
C PHE A 134 6.89 13.50 -2.28
N VAL A 135 6.05 12.60 -2.80
CA VAL A 135 4.61 12.81 -3.00
C VAL A 135 3.85 11.83 -2.13
N SER A 136 3.07 12.35 -1.16
CA SER A 136 2.32 11.52 -0.21
C SER A 136 0.82 11.73 -0.40
N LEU A 137 0.10 10.64 -0.60
CA LEU A 137 -1.31 10.60 -0.99
C LEU A 137 -2.11 9.76 0.00
N LYS A 138 -3.37 10.13 0.22
CA LYS A 138 -4.40 9.22 0.70
C LYS A 138 -5.23 8.73 -0.47
N TYR A 139 -5.54 7.46 -0.49
CA TYR A 139 -6.44 6.87 -1.45
C TYR A 139 -7.47 5.99 -0.75
N VAL A 140 -8.65 5.88 -1.35
CA VAL A 140 -9.67 4.93 -0.91
C VAL A 140 -9.47 3.65 -1.73
N PRO A 141 -9.16 2.51 -1.10
CA PRO A 141 -9.09 1.23 -1.79
C PRO A 141 -10.50 0.70 -2.10
N GLU A 142 -10.69 0.27 -3.33
CA GLU A 142 -11.76 -0.61 -3.78
C GLU A 142 -11.29 -2.06 -3.68
N ILE A 143 -11.98 -2.87 -2.87
CA ILE A 143 -11.69 -4.29 -2.68
C ILE A 143 -12.67 -5.10 -3.52
N HIS A 144 -12.14 -5.74 -4.55
CA HIS A 144 -12.86 -6.67 -5.40
C HIS A 144 -12.78 -8.08 -4.82
N SER A 145 -13.94 -8.75 -4.74
CA SER A 145 -14.06 -10.11 -4.24
C SER A 145 -13.34 -10.33 -2.89
N PRO A 146 -13.68 -9.56 -1.84
CA PRO A 146 -13.06 -9.72 -0.54
C PRO A 146 -13.28 -11.16 -0.04
N ALA A 147 -12.22 -11.73 0.53
CA ALA A 147 -12.29 -13.01 1.21
C ALA A 147 -13.35 -12.94 2.33
N PRO A 148 -14.22 -13.96 2.47
CA PRO A 148 -15.19 -14.00 3.57
C PRO A 148 -14.56 -13.83 4.95
N PHE A 149 -13.30 -14.23 5.11
CA PHE A 149 -12.50 -14.01 6.32
C PHE A 149 -12.44 -12.54 6.76
N LEU A 150 -12.42 -11.57 5.84
CA LEU A 150 -12.35 -10.14 6.19
C LEU A 150 -13.55 -9.63 6.98
N PHE A 151 -14.66 -10.37 7.00
CA PHE A 151 -15.89 -10.01 7.73
C PHE A 151 -15.99 -10.69 9.10
N THR A 152 -14.96 -11.43 9.52
CA THR A 152 -14.98 -12.17 10.79
C THR A 152 -14.29 -11.42 11.93
N PRO A 153 -14.61 -11.72 13.20
CA PRO A 153 -13.89 -11.17 14.35
C PRO A 153 -12.38 -11.43 14.33
N GLU A 154 -11.96 -12.56 13.78
CA GLU A 154 -10.55 -12.98 13.72
C GLU A 154 -9.75 -12.06 12.78
N ALA A 155 -10.31 -11.63 11.66
CA ALA A 155 -9.68 -10.62 10.80
C ALA A 155 -9.49 -9.28 11.52
N ARG A 156 -10.48 -8.85 12.32
CA ARG A 156 -10.36 -7.63 13.14
C ARG A 156 -9.28 -7.76 14.22
N ALA A 157 -9.16 -8.94 14.84
CA ALA A 157 -8.10 -9.23 15.80
C ALA A 157 -6.69 -9.19 15.18
N LEU A 158 -6.59 -9.45 13.87
CA LEU A 158 -5.37 -9.28 13.07
C LEU A 158 -5.11 -7.83 12.64
N GLY A 159 -5.97 -6.89 13.02
CA GLY A 159 -5.88 -5.49 12.60
C GLY A 159 -6.25 -5.27 11.12
N LEU A 160 -6.89 -6.25 10.47
CA LEU A 160 -7.38 -6.08 9.11
C LEU A 160 -8.63 -5.21 9.12
N PRO A 161 -8.70 -4.16 8.27
CA PRO A 161 -9.88 -3.32 8.18
C PRO A 161 -11.03 -4.13 7.55
N GLU A 162 -12.20 -4.08 8.19
CA GLU A 162 -13.42 -4.66 7.62
C GLU A 162 -13.86 -3.85 6.40
N PRO A 163 -14.04 -4.49 5.23
CA PRO A 163 -14.53 -3.81 4.04
C PRO A 163 -15.96 -3.31 4.25
N LEU A 164 -16.21 -2.04 3.92
CA LEU A 164 -17.53 -1.43 3.98
C LEU A 164 -18.19 -1.48 2.61
N PRO A 165 -19.51 -1.73 2.49
CA PRO A 165 -20.18 -1.66 1.20
C PRO A 165 -20.12 -0.23 0.64
N ALA A 166 -19.95 -0.08 -0.67
CA ALA A 166 -20.12 1.22 -1.31
C ALA A 166 -21.55 1.75 -1.10
N LYS A 167 -21.73 3.08 -1.14
CA LYS A 167 -23.06 3.72 -1.09
C LYS A 167 -23.96 3.10 -2.15
N GLY A 168 -25.03 2.42 -1.73
CA GLY A 168 -25.93 1.66 -2.61
C GLY A 168 -26.13 0.19 -2.20
N GLY A 169 -25.27 -0.34 -1.32
CA GLY A 169 -25.39 -1.69 -0.78
C GLY A 169 -24.82 -2.76 -1.71
N GLY A 170 -23.84 -3.53 -1.21
CA GLY A 170 -23.15 -4.57 -1.97
C GLY A 170 -21.83 -4.11 -2.59
N ALA A 171 -21.24 -4.99 -3.40
CA ALA A 171 -19.97 -4.74 -4.08
C ALA A 171 -20.06 -3.51 -5.02
N PRO A 172 -18.95 -2.78 -5.23
CA PRO A 172 -17.63 -3.07 -4.67
C PRO A 172 -17.51 -2.66 -3.19
N TRP A 173 -16.61 -3.32 -2.48
CA TRP A 173 -16.34 -3.02 -1.07
C TRP A 173 -15.24 -1.98 -0.98
N LEU A 174 -15.32 -1.10 0.02
CA LEU A 174 -14.38 -0.02 0.27
C LEU A 174 -13.60 -0.34 1.52
N GLY A 175 -12.27 -0.26 1.45
CA GLY A 175 -11.44 -0.25 2.64
C GLY A 175 -11.34 1.14 3.24
N ALA A 176 -10.73 1.22 4.42
CA ALA A 176 -10.37 2.50 5.02
C ALA A 176 -9.32 3.24 4.16
N GLU A 177 -9.30 4.58 4.24
CA GLU A 177 -8.27 5.39 3.59
C GLU A 177 -6.87 4.87 3.90
N GLN A 178 -6.06 4.67 2.86
CA GLN A 178 -4.68 4.22 2.96
C GLN A 178 -3.73 5.32 2.50
N ILE A 179 -2.51 5.32 3.04
CA ILE A 179 -1.49 6.30 2.70
C ILE A 179 -0.44 5.65 1.81
N ILE A 180 -0.01 6.34 0.77
CA ILE A 180 1.13 5.93 -0.05
C ILE A 180 2.06 7.11 -0.30
N THR A 181 3.37 6.86 -0.28
CA THR A 181 4.37 7.86 -0.65
C THR A 181 5.23 7.36 -1.80
N PHE A 182 5.39 8.22 -2.80
CA PHE A 182 6.36 8.09 -3.87
C PHE A 182 7.59 8.92 -3.53
N ALA A 183 8.78 8.36 -3.75
CA ALA A 183 10.05 9.08 -3.68
C ALA A 183 10.69 9.08 -5.07
N PHE A 184 11.06 10.26 -5.54
CA PHE A 184 11.69 10.49 -6.83
C PHE A 184 13.04 11.18 -6.64
N SER A 185 14.05 10.80 -7.40
CA SER A 185 15.29 11.56 -7.49
C SER A 185 15.05 12.89 -8.21
N ASP A 186 15.96 13.83 -8.01
CA ASP A 186 15.85 15.17 -8.58
C ASP A 186 15.84 15.22 -10.11
N ASP A 187 16.30 14.16 -10.77
CA ASP A 187 16.24 13.92 -12.22
C ASP A 187 14.94 13.25 -12.69
N GLY A 188 14.00 12.97 -11.77
CA GLY A 188 12.71 12.36 -12.05
C GLY A 188 12.72 10.83 -12.02
N GLY A 189 13.85 10.21 -11.68
CA GLY A 189 13.92 8.77 -11.46
C GLY A 189 13.07 8.34 -10.26
N VAL A 190 12.41 7.19 -10.34
CA VAL A 190 11.65 6.64 -9.20
C VAL A 190 12.62 5.95 -8.26
N ILE A 191 12.73 6.45 -7.03
CA ILE A 191 13.57 5.83 -5.98
C ILE A 191 12.78 4.75 -5.26
N SER A 192 11.56 5.04 -4.83
CA SER A 192 10.71 4.08 -4.11
C SER A 192 9.23 4.43 -4.15
N VAL A 193 8.39 3.42 -3.96
CA VAL A 193 6.95 3.56 -3.68
C VAL A 193 6.66 2.80 -2.39
N SER A 194 6.06 3.47 -1.41
CA SER A 194 5.85 2.92 -0.06
C SER A 194 4.41 3.13 0.42
N PRO A 195 3.58 2.07 0.46
CA PRO A 195 2.19 2.11 0.94
C PRO A 195 2.03 2.24 2.47
N TRP A 196 3.12 2.51 3.21
CA TRP A 196 3.12 2.43 4.68
C TRP A 196 3.74 3.65 5.35
N SER A 197 4.14 4.64 4.57
CA SER A 197 4.84 5.83 5.07
C SER A 197 3.86 6.90 5.52
N GLY A 198 3.13 6.61 6.60
CA GLY A 198 2.29 7.58 7.33
C GLY A 198 3.09 8.68 8.03
N TYR A 199 4.43 8.56 8.08
CA TYR A 199 5.32 9.52 8.73
C TYR A 199 5.08 10.97 8.28
N ARG A 200 4.88 11.19 6.97
CA ARG A 200 4.63 12.52 6.43
C ARG A 200 3.27 13.08 6.83
N TYR A 201 2.22 12.27 6.88
CA TYR A 201 0.92 12.69 7.38
C TYR A 201 0.94 12.98 8.88
N GLY A 202 1.65 12.17 9.68
CA GLY A 202 1.82 12.44 11.12
C GLY A 202 2.64 13.69 11.41
N LYS A 203 3.72 13.94 10.65
CA LYS A 203 4.50 15.18 10.73
C LYS A 203 3.67 16.39 10.29
N TYR A 204 2.99 16.28 9.14
CA TYR A 204 2.17 17.35 8.59
C TYR A 204 1.02 17.74 9.53
N ALA A 205 0.30 16.77 10.11
CA ALA A 205 -0.76 17.03 11.08
C ALA A 205 -0.24 17.86 12.26
N ARG A 206 0.91 17.47 12.84
CA ARG A 206 1.55 18.20 13.94
C ARG A 206 2.01 19.60 13.56
N GLU A 207 2.60 19.78 12.38
CA GLU A 207 3.08 21.09 11.93
C GLU A 207 1.93 22.04 11.55
N ARG A 208 0.83 21.50 11.02
CA ARG A 208 -0.42 22.26 10.75
C ARG A 208 -1.07 22.72 12.05
N GLU A 209 -1.15 21.84 13.05
CA GLU A 209 -1.64 22.18 14.40
C GLU A 209 -0.74 23.20 15.10
N ALA A 210 0.58 23.15 14.87
CA ALA A 210 1.54 24.11 15.40
C ALA A 210 1.56 25.47 14.65
N GLY A 211 0.78 25.64 13.59
CA GLY A 211 0.75 26.87 12.79
C GLY A 211 2.07 27.18 12.05
N ALA A 212 2.93 26.18 11.86
CA ALA A 212 4.31 26.37 11.39
C ALA A 212 4.47 26.31 9.86
N TRP A 213 3.36 26.17 9.11
CA TRP A 213 3.37 26.18 7.64
C TRP A 213 2.91 27.55 7.12
N HIS A 214 3.85 28.33 6.57
CA HIS A 214 3.63 29.54 5.79
C HIS A 214 4.20 29.35 4.39
#